data_AF-A0A7Y5VDF4-F1
#
_entry.id   AF-A0A7Y5VDF4-F1
#
_cell.length_a   1.000
_cell.length_b   1.000
_cell.length_c   1.000
_cell.angle_alpha   90.00
_cell.angle_beta   90.00
_cell.angle_gamma   90.00
#
_symmetry.space_group_name_H-M   'P 1'
#
loop_
_entity.id
_entity.type
_entity.pdbx_description
1 polymer ?
#
loop_
_entity_poly.entity_id
_entity_poly.type
_entity_poly.pdbx_seq_one_letter_code
_entity_poly.pdbx_strand_id
1 'polypeptide(L)'
;MKDEINQLIAKGKLEDALNRLGAAARSLSAHEAADAVTVLEARLADNRQKAILDTHDPDEISRERNSISVAALQILKNLPDEPLAQAPPAKGLTEQAMKAHIMALTFVVKIGVLLWLFNHWQSGGFSEDQFYGTLTLLIPVLAAYGAVMFQDFLDHRHHQLSAPQAQPRIRRSVQWTIYGVILGYGVALCIAIGAKAQGSIASYAGFSGLLAIIESGLGIYLSRIVRTFFPEKNKN
;
A
#
# COMPACT_ATOMS: atom_id res chain seq x y z
N MET A 1 26.27 -3.70 23.01
CA MET A 1 25.09 -3.84 22.14
C MET A 1 25.45 -4.48 20.80
N LYS A 2 26.35 -3.88 20.00
CA LYS A 2 26.72 -4.42 18.67
C LYS A 2 27.24 -5.86 18.74
N ASP A 3 28.09 -6.18 19.72
CA ASP A 3 28.63 -7.53 19.91
C ASP A 3 27.55 -8.58 20.19
N GLU A 4 26.53 -8.22 20.97
CA GLU A 4 25.43 -9.12 21.28
C GLU A 4 24.60 -9.43 20.03
N ILE A 5 24.28 -8.40 19.22
CA ILE A 5 23.58 -8.58 17.95
C ILE A 5 24.43 -9.44 17.00
N ASN A 6 25.74 -9.18 16.91
CA ASN A 6 26.66 -9.97 16.10
C ASN A 6 26.68 -11.45 16.53
N GLN A 7 26.70 -11.72 17.83
CA GLN A 7 26.63 -13.09 18.36
C GLN A 7 25.30 -13.78 18.01
N LEU A 8 24.17 -13.06 18.03
CA LEU A 8 22.88 -13.62 17.63
C LEU A 8 22.85 -13.98 16.15
N ILE A 9 23.42 -13.14 15.28
CA ILE A 9 23.56 -13.42 13.85
C ILE A 9 24.46 -14.66 13.64
N ALA A 10 25.62 -14.72 14.31
CA ALA A 10 26.55 -15.85 14.21
C ALA A 10 25.92 -17.17 14.70
N LYS A 11 25.01 -17.13 15.68
CA LYS A 11 24.24 -18.29 16.17
C LYS A 11 23.04 -18.65 15.29
N GLY A 12 22.81 -17.93 14.19
CA GLY A 12 21.67 -18.14 13.30
C GLY A 12 20.31 -17.72 13.88
N LYS A 13 20.29 -17.00 15.01
CA LYS A 13 19.07 -16.49 15.68
C LYS A 13 18.63 -15.17 15.06
N LEU A 14 18.20 -15.23 13.80
CA LEU A 14 17.97 -14.02 13.00
C LEU A 14 16.80 -13.16 13.46
N GLU A 15 15.70 -13.72 13.98
CA GLU A 15 14.63 -12.88 14.58
C GLU A 15 15.13 -12.07 15.75
N ASP A 16 15.78 -12.72 16.71
CA ASP A 16 16.28 -12.05 17.90
C ASP A 16 17.29 -10.96 17.53
N ALA A 17 18.14 -11.26 16.54
CA ALA A 17 19.11 -10.31 16.01
C ALA A 17 18.43 -9.10 15.34
N LEU A 18 17.48 -9.33 14.43
CA LEU A 18 16.78 -8.27 13.71
C LEU A 18 15.92 -7.41 14.64
N ASN A 19 15.18 -8.02 15.57
CA ASN A 19 14.40 -7.30 16.57
C ASN A 19 15.29 -6.35 17.40
N ARG A 20 16.45 -6.84 17.88
CA ARG A 20 17.40 -6.01 18.65
C ARG A 20 18.09 -4.96 17.80
N LEU A 21 18.41 -5.27 16.55
CA LEU A 21 18.99 -4.32 15.60
C LEU A 21 18.01 -3.20 15.26
N GLY A 22 16.73 -3.51 15.07
CA GLY A 22 15.67 -2.54 14.85
C GLY A 22 15.44 -1.64 16.06
N ALA A 23 15.43 -2.21 17.27
CA ALA A 23 15.35 -1.44 18.52
C ALA A 23 16.55 -0.49 18.68
N ALA A 24 17.76 -0.99 18.42
CA ALA A 24 18.99 -0.20 18.45
C ALA A 24 18.98 0.95 17.43
N ALA A 25 18.57 0.67 16.18
CA ALA A 25 18.46 1.69 15.14
C ALA A 25 17.47 2.80 15.53
N ARG A 26 16.35 2.44 16.16
CA ARG A 26 15.36 3.42 16.65
C ARG A 26 15.89 4.25 17.81
N SER A 27 16.57 3.64 18.79
CA SER A 27 17.13 4.39 19.93
C SER A 27 18.21 5.39 19.52
N LEU A 28 18.87 5.13 18.39
CA LEU A 28 19.90 6.00 17.81
C LEU A 28 19.36 7.00 16.78
N SER A 29 18.04 7.03 16.55
CA SER A 29 17.39 7.84 15.53
C SER A 29 17.87 7.55 14.10
N ALA A 30 18.40 6.36 13.85
CA ALA A 30 18.87 5.91 12.54
C ALA A 30 17.71 5.33 11.71
N HIS A 31 16.82 6.20 11.24
CA HIS A 31 15.57 5.80 10.55
C HIS A 31 15.81 4.91 9.33
N GLU A 32 16.81 5.20 8.50
CA GLU A 32 17.12 4.37 7.32
C GLU A 32 17.55 2.95 7.71
N ALA A 33 18.32 2.82 8.79
CA ALA A 33 18.72 1.52 9.32
C ALA A 33 17.51 0.77 9.90
N ALA A 34 16.62 1.46 10.61
CA ALA A 34 15.40 0.86 11.15
C ALA A 34 14.47 0.36 10.03
N ASP A 35 14.28 1.14 8.97
CA ASP A 35 13.48 0.75 7.81
C ASP A 35 14.10 -0.46 7.09
N ALA A 36 15.43 -0.46 6.91
CA ALA A 36 16.16 -1.58 6.31
C ALA A 36 16.02 -2.87 7.12
N VAL A 37 16.04 -2.77 8.47
CA VAL A 37 15.78 -3.92 9.36
C VAL A 37 14.37 -4.46 9.17
N THR A 38 13.36 -3.59 9.11
CA THR A 38 11.96 -4.02 8.88
C THR A 38 11.79 -4.74 7.55
N VAL A 39 12.50 -4.31 6.49
CA VAL A 39 12.53 -5.05 5.21
C VAL A 39 13.14 -6.45 5.38
N LEU A 40 14.22 -6.59 6.15
CA LEU A 40 14.84 -7.89 6.43
C LEU A 40 13.95 -8.80 7.28
N GLU A 41 13.20 -8.24 8.25
CA GLU A 41 12.20 -8.98 9.04
C GLU A 41 11.10 -9.55 8.14
N ALA A 42 10.59 -8.75 7.20
CA ALA A 42 9.59 -9.20 6.22
C ALA A 42 10.14 -10.31 5.31
N ARG A 43 11.37 -10.18 4.80
CA ARG A 43 12.04 -11.23 4.01
C ARG A 43 12.24 -12.51 4.81
N LEU A 44 12.61 -12.40 6.08
CA LEU A 44 12.79 -13.56 6.95
C LEU A 44 11.47 -14.29 7.21
N ALA A 45 10.38 -13.54 7.43
CA ALA A 45 9.04 -14.09 7.58
C ALA A 45 8.57 -14.83 6.31
N ASP A 46 8.77 -14.23 5.13
CA ASP A 46 8.47 -14.87 3.84
C ASP A 46 9.30 -16.15 3.64
N ASN A 47 10.60 -16.10 3.92
CA ASN A 47 11.48 -17.27 3.79
C ASN A 47 11.07 -18.41 4.73
N ARG A 48 10.59 -18.10 5.94
CA ARG A 48 10.03 -19.09 6.87
C ARG A 48 8.73 -19.69 6.35
N GLN A 49 7.85 -18.87 5.80
CA GLN A 49 6.61 -19.36 5.22
C GLN A 49 6.89 -20.33 4.06
N LYS A 50 7.86 -20.00 3.19
CA LYS A 50 8.32 -20.91 2.13
C LYS A 50 8.85 -22.23 2.68
N ALA A 51 9.62 -22.20 3.77
CA ALA A 51 10.12 -23.39 4.43
C ALA A 51 9.01 -24.26 5.05
N ILE A 52 7.97 -23.65 5.61
CA ILE A 52 6.83 -24.39 6.19
C ILE A 52 6.00 -25.06 5.10
N LEU A 53 5.84 -24.40 3.96
CA LEU A 53 5.01 -24.90 2.87
C LEU A 53 5.67 -26.01 2.04
N ASP A 54 6.97 -26.31 2.26
CA ASP A 54 7.77 -27.31 1.54
C ASP A 54 7.66 -27.22 0.00
N THR A 55 7.43 -26.01 -0.51
CA THR A 55 7.20 -25.74 -1.93
C THR A 55 8.47 -25.31 -2.67
N HIS A 56 9.58 -25.14 -1.96
CA HIS A 56 10.81 -24.54 -2.47
C HIS A 56 12.03 -25.39 -2.13
N ASP A 57 13.08 -25.28 -2.95
CA ASP A 57 14.35 -25.96 -2.74
C ASP A 57 15.00 -25.52 -1.41
N PRO A 58 15.35 -26.45 -0.50
CA PRO A 58 16.05 -26.15 0.75
C PRO A 58 17.33 -25.32 0.58
N ASP A 59 18.02 -25.47 -0.55
CA ASP A 59 19.23 -24.71 -0.86
C ASP A 59 18.92 -23.24 -1.15
N GLU A 60 17.76 -22.94 -1.74
CA GLU A 60 17.30 -21.56 -1.95
C GLU A 60 16.96 -20.88 -0.62
N ILE A 61 16.24 -21.58 0.26
CA ILE A 61 15.88 -21.09 1.60
C ILE A 61 17.13 -20.76 2.41
N SER A 62 18.15 -21.63 2.33
CA SER A 62 19.43 -21.45 3.02
C SER A 62 20.22 -20.27 2.44
N ARG A 63 20.26 -20.11 1.12
CA ARG A 63 20.89 -18.97 0.43
C ARG A 63 20.23 -17.65 0.82
N GLU A 64 18.90 -17.58 0.84
CA GLU A 64 18.16 -16.38 1.24
C GLU A 64 18.42 -16.03 2.71
N ARG A 65 18.45 -17.02 3.60
CA ARG A 65 18.78 -16.84 5.02
C ARG A 65 20.18 -16.28 5.22
N ASN A 66 21.16 -16.77 4.46
CA ASN A 66 22.53 -16.25 4.49
C ASN A 66 22.62 -14.81 3.95
N SER A 67 21.89 -14.51 2.87
CA SER A 67 21.77 -13.13 2.35
C SER A 67 21.21 -12.18 3.40
N ILE A 68 20.17 -12.59 4.14
CA ILE A 68 19.60 -11.80 5.24
C ILE A 68 20.63 -11.57 6.36
N SER A 69 21.39 -12.60 6.75
CA SER A 69 22.46 -12.47 7.75
C SER A 69 23.53 -11.45 7.33
N VAL A 70 23.98 -11.51 6.07
CA VAL A 70 25.00 -10.59 5.54
C VAL A 70 24.46 -9.16 5.51
N ALA A 71 23.21 -8.95 5.08
CA ALA A 71 22.59 -7.63 5.08
C ALA A 71 22.44 -7.07 6.51
N ALA A 72 22.04 -7.92 7.47
CA ALA A 72 21.95 -7.52 8.88
C ALA A 72 23.31 -7.09 9.45
N LEU A 73 24.39 -7.81 9.12
CA LEU A 73 25.76 -7.43 9.51
C LEU A 73 26.19 -6.11 8.88
N GLN A 74 25.84 -5.85 7.63
CA GLN A 74 26.12 -4.56 6.97
C GLN A 74 25.40 -3.40 7.67
N ILE A 75 24.12 -3.56 8.00
CA ILE A 75 23.36 -2.55 8.75
C ILE A 75 24.00 -2.33 10.14
N LEU A 76 24.33 -3.41 10.85
CA LEU A 76 24.96 -3.36 12.17
C LEU A 76 26.30 -2.61 12.15
N LYS A 77 27.12 -2.87 11.12
CA LYS A 77 28.42 -2.21 10.92
C LYS A 77 28.26 -0.70 10.67
N ASN A 78 27.24 -0.32 9.92
CA ASN A 78 26.97 1.07 9.55
C ASN A 78 26.13 1.83 10.60
N LEU A 79 25.70 1.16 11.66
CA LEU A 79 24.94 1.78 12.73
C LEU A 79 25.84 2.77 13.50
N PRO A 80 25.41 4.01 13.76
CA PRO A 80 26.21 4.95 14.53
C PRO A 80 26.40 4.46 15.97
N ASP A 81 27.52 4.83 16.61
CA ASP A 81 27.77 4.48 18.03
C ASP A 81 27.07 5.43 19.00
N GLU A 82 26.77 6.65 18.54
CA GLU A 82 26.08 7.69 19.29
C GLU A 82 24.75 8.07 18.62
N PRO A 83 23.75 8.56 19.39
CA PRO A 83 22.49 9.02 18.82
C PRO A 83 22.73 10.15 17.83
N LEU A 84 22.09 10.09 16.66
CA LEU A 84 22.17 11.18 15.70
C LEU A 84 21.48 12.42 16.28
N ALA A 85 22.28 13.44 16.63
CA ALA A 85 21.82 14.64 17.34
C ALA A 85 20.67 15.37 16.62
N GLN A 86 20.60 15.26 15.29
CA GLN A 86 19.49 15.71 14.45
C GLN A 86 19.46 14.84 13.19
N ALA A 87 18.87 13.64 13.28
CA ALA A 87 18.58 12.89 12.07
C ALA A 87 17.67 13.77 11.17
N PRO A 88 18.05 14.07 9.92
CA PRO A 88 17.17 14.81 9.02
C PRO A 88 15.83 14.07 8.95
N PRO A 89 14.69 14.78 8.93
CA PRO A 89 13.39 14.14 8.86
C PRO A 89 13.42 13.20 7.66
N ALA A 90 13.31 11.91 7.92
CA ALA A 90 13.52 10.94 6.86
C ALA A 90 12.53 11.24 5.72
N LYS A 91 12.97 11.05 4.48
CA LYS A 91 12.24 11.50 3.29
C LYS A 91 11.23 10.43 2.87
N GLY A 92 9.97 10.80 2.66
CA GLY A 92 8.93 9.91 2.13
C GLY A 92 7.71 9.78 3.05
N LEU A 93 6.59 9.37 2.47
CA LEU A 93 5.36 9.06 3.20
C LEU A 93 5.51 7.67 3.84
N THR A 94 5.06 7.55 5.08
CA THR A 94 4.88 6.24 5.69
C THR A 94 3.80 5.47 4.94
N GLU A 95 3.84 4.14 4.99
CA GLU A 95 2.81 3.29 4.39
C GLU A 95 1.39 3.67 4.85
N GLN A 96 1.21 3.97 6.14
CA GLN A 96 -0.08 4.37 6.68
C GLN A 96 -0.54 5.73 6.12
N ALA A 97 0.36 6.72 6.05
CA ALA A 97 0.03 8.01 5.47
C ALA A 97 -0.31 7.88 3.97
N MET A 98 0.43 7.03 3.25
CA MET A 98 0.15 6.74 1.84
C MET A 98 -1.20 6.05 1.68
N LYS A 99 -1.57 5.09 2.53
CA LYS A 99 -2.91 4.47 2.51
C LYS A 99 -4.00 5.53 2.61
N ALA A 100 -3.91 6.38 3.63
CA ALA A 100 -4.89 7.43 3.85
C ALA A 100 -4.99 8.35 2.62
N HIS A 101 -3.86 8.73 2.02
CA HIS A 101 -3.84 9.51 0.78
C HIS A 101 -4.46 8.78 -0.42
N ILE A 102 -4.14 7.50 -0.62
CA ILE A 102 -4.70 6.69 -1.72
C ILE A 102 -6.23 6.60 -1.59
N MET A 103 -6.72 6.33 -0.39
CA MET A 103 -8.16 6.23 -0.12
C MET A 103 -8.85 7.58 -0.33
N ALA A 104 -8.30 8.66 0.26
CA ALA A 104 -8.85 10.00 0.11
C ALA A 104 -8.85 10.46 -1.36
N LEU A 105 -7.76 10.23 -2.09
CA LEU A 105 -7.65 10.59 -3.49
C LEU A 105 -8.64 9.81 -4.36
N THR A 106 -8.75 8.49 -4.14
CA THR A 106 -9.72 7.65 -4.85
C THR A 106 -11.15 8.12 -4.59
N PHE A 107 -11.46 8.47 -3.34
CA PHE A 107 -12.76 9.02 -2.96
C PHE A 107 -13.04 10.35 -3.68
N VAL A 108 -12.09 11.29 -3.67
CA VAL A 108 -12.23 12.58 -4.36
C VAL A 108 -12.41 12.39 -5.86
N VAL A 109 -11.65 11.51 -6.50
CA VAL A 109 -11.79 11.19 -7.92
C VAL A 109 -13.18 10.64 -8.22
N LYS A 110 -13.69 9.71 -7.40
CA LYS A 110 -15.04 9.16 -7.56
C LYS A 110 -16.13 10.22 -7.42
N ILE A 111 -16.03 11.11 -6.43
CA ILE A 111 -16.95 12.24 -6.29
C ILE A 111 -16.89 13.14 -7.54
N GLY A 112 -15.68 13.43 -8.05
CA GLY A 112 -15.51 14.17 -9.30
C GLY A 112 -16.19 13.51 -10.49
N VAL A 113 -16.06 12.18 -10.64
CA VAL A 113 -16.74 11.42 -11.70
C VAL A 113 -18.26 11.48 -11.56
N LEU A 114 -18.79 11.38 -10.34
CA LEU A 114 -20.24 11.48 -10.10
C LEU A 114 -20.78 12.88 -10.44
N LEU A 115 -20.05 13.94 -10.06
CA LEU A 115 -20.40 15.31 -10.45
C LEU A 115 -20.34 15.50 -11.96
N TRP A 116 -19.35 14.89 -12.63
CA TRP A 116 -19.24 14.90 -14.08
C TRP A 116 -20.40 14.19 -14.78
N LEU A 117 -20.79 13.01 -14.28
CA LEU A 117 -21.97 12.28 -14.73
C LEU A 117 -23.24 13.13 -14.56
N PHE A 118 -23.41 13.76 -13.40
CA PHE A 118 -24.55 14.62 -13.10
C PHE A 118 -24.63 15.81 -14.08
N ASN A 119 -23.51 16.46 -14.37
CA ASN A 119 -23.42 17.55 -15.35
C ASN A 119 -23.84 17.08 -16.76
N HIS A 120 -23.41 15.89 -17.17
CA HIS A 120 -23.80 15.32 -18.48
C HIS A 120 -25.26 14.86 -18.54
N TRP A 121 -25.83 14.43 -17.43
CA TRP A 121 -27.26 14.16 -17.34
C TRP A 121 -28.09 15.44 -17.47
N GLN A 122 -27.74 16.52 -16.75
CA GLN A 122 -28.45 17.79 -16.83
C GLN A 122 -28.39 18.43 -18.23
N SER A 123 -27.30 18.20 -18.99
CA SER A 123 -27.17 18.66 -20.38
C SER A 123 -27.85 17.75 -21.41
N GLY A 124 -28.56 16.69 -20.97
CA GLY A 124 -29.32 15.80 -21.85
C GLY A 124 -28.49 14.70 -22.53
N GLY A 125 -27.23 14.50 -22.13
CA GLY A 125 -26.37 13.44 -22.67
C GLY A 125 -26.75 12.01 -22.23
N PHE A 126 -27.61 11.90 -21.22
CA PHE A 126 -28.11 10.64 -20.68
C PHE A 126 -29.63 10.72 -20.50
N SER A 127 -30.33 9.62 -20.84
CA SER A 127 -31.70 9.45 -20.37
C SER A 127 -31.71 9.15 -18.85
N GLU A 128 -32.87 9.32 -18.22
CA GLU A 128 -33.04 9.06 -16.80
C GLU A 128 -32.63 7.62 -16.41
N ASP A 129 -33.09 6.62 -17.18
CA ASP A 129 -32.70 5.22 -16.96
C ASP A 129 -31.19 4.99 -17.09
N GLN A 130 -30.56 5.64 -18.07
CA GLN A 130 -29.11 5.51 -18.29
C GLN A 130 -28.32 6.17 -17.16
N PHE A 131 -28.79 7.30 -16.64
CA PHE A 131 -28.18 7.97 -15.50
C PHE A 131 -28.24 7.10 -14.24
N TYR A 132 -29.42 6.60 -13.87
CA TYR A 132 -29.57 5.72 -12.71
C TYR A 132 -28.82 4.40 -12.89
N GLY A 133 -28.84 3.81 -14.09
CA GLY A 133 -28.06 2.62 -14.39
C GLY A 133 -26.55 2.84 -14.29
N THR A 134 -26.07 4.06 -14.53
CA THR A 134 -24.65 4.40 -14.36
C THR A 134 -24.33 4.60 -12.88
N LEU A 135 -25.23 5.25 -12.13
CA LEU A 135 -25.09 5.40 -10.68
C LEU A 135 -25.03 4.05 -9.96
N THR A 136 -25.87 3.08 -10.33
CA THR A 136 -25.85 1.74 -9.72
C THR A 136 -24.55 0.98 -9.98
N LEU A 137 -23.82 1.30 -11.05
CA LEU A 137 -22.49 0.75 -11.30
C LEU A 137 -21.41 1.45 -10.45
N LEU A 138 -21.50 2.77 -10.27
CA LEU A 138 -20.45 3.56 -9.61
C LEU A 138 -20.57 3.58 -8.06
N ILE A 139 -21.79 3.64 -7.53
CA ILE A 139 -22.06 3.81 -6.09
C ILE A 139 -21.57 2.63 -5.25
N PRO A 140 -21.80 1.35 -5.58
CA PRO A 140 -21.38 0.24 -4.73
C PRO A 140 -19.87 0.23 -4.49
N VAL A 141 -19.11 0.55 -5.53
CA VAL A 141 -17.65 0.67 -5.45
C VAL A 141 -17.24 1.83 -4.54
N LEU A 142 -17.90 2.99 -4.65
CA LEU A 142 -17.68 4.12 -3.76
C LEU A 142 -18.04 3.79 -2.30
N ALA A 143 -19.16 3.11 -2.06
CA ALA A 143 -19.61 2.71 -0.74
C ALA A 143 -18.63 1.73 -0.08
N ALA A 144 -18.12 0.75 -0.84
CA ALA A 144 -17.10 -0.18 -0.35
C ALA A 144 -15.83 0.57 0.09
N TYR A 145 -15.34 1.53 -0.70
CA TYR A 145 -14.17 2.32 -0.31
C TYR A 145 -14.45 3.26 0.87
N GLY A 146 -15.64 3.89 0.89
CA GLY A 146 -16.06 4.73 2.00
C GLY A 146 -16.14 3.96 3.32
N ALA A 147 -16.66 2.74 3.29
CA ALA A 147 -16.74 1.86 4.47
C ALA A 147 -15.34 1.49 5.00
N VAL A 148 -14.41 1.11 4.12
CA VAL A 148 -13.02 0.82 4.51
C VAL A 148 -12.34 2.05 5.10
N MET A 149 -12.51 3.23 4.50
CA MET A 149 -11.94 4.48 5.00
C MET A 149 -12.54 4.87 6.36
N PHE A 150 -13.84 4.67 6.54
CA PHE A 150 -14.52 4.96 7.80
C PHE A 150 -14.08 4.00 8.91
N GLN A 151 -13.96 2.71 8.60
CA GLN A 151 -13.43 1.72 9.54
C GLN A 151 -11.98 2.06 9.92
N ASP A 152 -11.14 2.39 8.94
CA ASP A 152 -9.76 2.81 9.19
C ASP A 152 -9.71 4.05 10.10
N PHE A 153 -10.57 5.05 9.86
CA PHE A 153 -10.67 6.23 10.71
C PHE A 153 -11.08 5.90 12.15
N LEU A 154 -12.01 4.96 12.33
CA LEU A 154 -12.46 4.50 13.65
C LEU A 154 -11.37 3.71 14.38
N ASP A 155 -10.70 2.79 13.71
CA ASP A 155 -9.66 1.94 14.30
C ASP A 155 -8.47 2.80 14.80
N HIS A 156 -8.08 3.83 14.05
CA HIS A 156 -6.99 4.72 14.43
C HIS A 156 -7.28 5.65 15.61
N ARG A 157 -8.55 5.80 16.01
CA ARG A 157 -8.93 6.61 17.18
C ARG A 157 -8.44 6.01 18.50
N HIS A 158 -8.24 4.69 18.55
CA HIS A 158 -7.85 3.97 19.75
C HIS A 158 -6.36 3.59 19.80
N HIS A 159 -5.62 3.71 18.69
CA HIS A 159 -4.23 3.24 18.58
C HIS A 159 -3.15 4.30 18.86
N GLN A 160 -3.50 5.54 19.20
CA GLN A 160 -2.51 6.59 19.53
C GLN A 160 -1.74 6.36 20.85
N LEU A 161 -2.07 5.30 21.62
CA LEU A 161 -1.44 4.99 22.91
C LEU A 161 -0.34 3.92 22.85
N SER A 162 -0.11 3.29 21.70
CA SER A 162 0.94 2.26 21.55
C SER A 162 2.17 2.84 20.85
N ALA A 163 3.37 2.52 21.35
CA ALA A 163 4.65 3.00 20.85
C ALA A 163 4.75 2.89 19.31
N PRO A 164 5.37 3.87 18.62
CA PRO A 164 5.39 3.92 17.16
C PRO A 164 6.06 2.67 16.59
N GLN A 165 5.26 1.76 16.04
CA GLN A 165 5.76 0.70 15.18
C GLN A 165 6.46 1.36 13.99
N ALA A 166 7.65 0.87 13.64
CA ALA A 166 8.37 1.34 12.45
C ALA A 166 7.48 1.10 11.23
N GLN A 167 7.02 2.18 10.62
CA GLN A 167 6.24 2.11 9.39
C GLN A 167 7.22 2.23 8.23
N PRO A 168 7.31 1.22 7.37
CA PRO A 168 8.15 1.30 6.19
C PRO A 168 7.75 2.54 5.37
N ARG A 169 8.74 3.14 4.72
CA ARG A 169 8.53 4.32 3.86
C ARG A 169 8.42 3.87 2.42
N ILE A 170 7.46 4.44 1.71
CA ILE A 170 7.26 4.09 0.30
C ILE A 170 8.18 4.95 -0.57
N ARG A 171 8.89 4.29 -1.49
CA ARG A 171 9.76 4.96 -2.48
C ARG A 171 8.94 5.91 -3.36
N ARG A 172 9.49 7.11 -3.64
CA ARG A 172 8.82 8.14 -4.46
C ARG A 172 8.32 7.65 -5.83
N SER A 173 9.05 6.76 -6.49
CA SER A 173 8.64 6.21 -7.80
C SER A 173 7.34 5.41 -7.71
N VAL A 174 7.16 4.66 -6.63
CA VAL A 174 5.94 3.90 -6.36
C VAL A 174 4.78 4.86 -6.08
N GLN A 175 5.02 5.90 -5.28
CA GLN A 175 4.01 6.93 -4.99
C GLN A 175 3.48 7.58 -6.27
N TRP A 176 4.37 8.02 -7.17
CA TRP A 176 4.00 8.62 -8.46
C TRP A 176 3.25 7.65 -9.36
N THR A 177 3.65 6.37 -9.37
CA THR A 177 2.95 5.33 -10.14
C THR A 177 1.50 5.20 -9.65
N ILE A 178 1.32 5.12 -8.33
CA ILE A 178 -0.02 4.99 -7.72
C ILE A 178 -0.89 6.21 -8.04
N TYR A 179 -0.35 7.43 -7.89
CA TYR A 179 -1.09 8.65 -8.24
C TYR A 179 -1.44 8.70 -9.72
N GLY A 180 -0.50 8.34 -10.60
CA GLY A 180 -0.73 8.27 -12.04
C GLY A 180 -1.84 7.30 -12.40
N VAL A 181 -1.88 6.12 -11.76
CA VAL A 181 -2.95 5.13 -12.01
C VAL A 181 -4.31 5.65 -11.53
N ILE A 182 -4.41 6.23 -10.32
CA ILE A 182 -5.68 6.75 -9.79
C ILE A 182 -6.20 7.91 -10.64
N LEU A 183 -5.33 8.85 -11.03
CA LEU A 183 -5.70 9.98 -11.89
C LEU A 183 -6.06 9.51 -13.30
N GLY A 184 -5.26 8.62 -13.89
CA GLY A 184 -5.52 8.04 -15.21
C GLY A 184 -6.85 7.30 -15.26
N TYR A 185 -7.19 6.57 -14.19
CA TYR A 185 -8.49 5.94 -14.01
C TYR A 185 -9.64 6.97 -13.99
N GLY A 186 -9.51 8.04 -13.20
CA GLY A 186 -10.51 9.11 -13.14
C GLY A 186 -10.74 9.75 -14.51
N VAL A 187 -9.65 10.03 -15.23
CA VAL A 187 -9.70 10.56 -16.60
C VAL A 187 -10.38 9.57 -17.54
N ALA A 188 -10.05 8.28 -17.47
CA ALA A 188 -10.68 7.25 -18.30
C ALA A 188 -12.20 7.17 -18.10
N LEU A 189 -12.67 7.26 -16.85
CA LEU A 189 -14.11 7.34 -16.54
C LEU A 189 -14.75 8.60 -17.10
N CYS A 190 -14.13 9.77 -16.90
CA CYS A 190 -14.66 11.03 -17.43
C CYS A 190 -14.74 11.03 -18.96
N ILE A 191 -13.73 10.46 -19.64
CA ILE A 191 -13.73 10.28 -21.09
C ILE A 191 -14.84 9.33 -21.52
N ALA A 192 -15.02 8.19 -20.85
CA ALA A 192 -16.08 7.24 -21.19
C ALA A 192 -17.48 7.88 -21.06
N ILE A 193 -17.72 8.60 -19.95
CA ILE A 193 -18.98 9.31 -19.70
C ILE A 193 -19.18 10.41 -20.76
N GLY A 194 -18.15 11.22 -21.03
CA GLY A 194 -18.23 12.29 -22.02
C GLY A 194 -18.46 11.76 -23.44
N ALA A 195 -17.77 10.69 -23.83
CA ALA A 195 -17.95 10.03 -25.13
C ALA A 195 -19.36 9.45 -25.29
N LYS A 196 -19.94 8.89 -24.22
CA LYS A 196 -21.34 8.47 -24.23
C LYS A 196 -22.30 9.65 -24.32
N ALA A 197 -22.05 10.73 -23.59
CA ALA A 197 -22.89 11.92 -23.60
C ALA A 197 -22.90 12.63 -24.98
N GLN A 198 -21.77 12.61 -25.68
CA GLN A 198 -21.62 13.19 -27.02
C GLN A 198 -22.16 12.29 -28.14
N GLY A 199 -22.60 11.07 -27.82
CA GLY A 199 -23.11 10.11 -28.81
C GLY A 199 -22.03 9.30 -29.54
N SER A 200 -20.75 9.45 -29.21
CA SER A 200 -19.65 8.64 -29.76
C SER A 200 -19.81 7.16 -29.43
N ILE A 201 -20.45 6.84 -28.30
CA ILE A 201 -20.85 5.48 -27.93
C ILE A 201 -22.36 5.35 -28.13
N ALA A 202 -22.77 4.75 -29.25
CA ALA A 202 -24.18 4.67 -29.63
C ALA A 202 -25.03 3.77 -28.70
N SER A 203 -24.43 2.74 -28.09
CA SER A 203 -25.14 1.77 -27.24
C SER A 203 -24.82 1.98 -25.77
N TYR A 204 -25.87 2.07 -24.94
CA TYR A 204 -25.72 2.08 -23.49
C TYR A 204 -25.09 0.79 -22.94
N ALA A 205 -25.37 -0.36 -23.56
CA ALA A 205 -24.75 -1.63 -23.18
C ALA A 205 -23.23 -1.65 -23.45
N GLY A 206 -22.80 -1.03 -24.56
CA GLY A 206 -21.37 -0.87 -24.85
C GLY A 206 -20.68 0.05 -23.84
N PHE A 207 -21.35 1.13 -23.45
CA PHE A 207 -20.86 2.04 -22.42
C PHE A 207 -20.78 1.39 -21.03
N SER A 208 -21.82 0.67 -20.60
CA SER A 208 -21.82 -0.02 -19.30
C SER A 208 -20.75 -1.12 -19.25
N GLY A 209 -20.55 -1.85 -20.35
CA GLY A 209 -19.44 -2.79 -20.49
C GLY A 209 -18.07 -2.13 -20.36
N LEU A 210 -17.87 -0.99 -21.01
CA LEU A 210 -16.63 -0.20 -20.89
C LEU A 210 -16.38 0.26 -19.44
N LEU A 211 -17.41 0.79 -18.77
CA LEU A 211 -17.31 1.16 -17.36
C LEU A 211 -16.95 -0.03 -16.47
N ALA A 212 -17.59 -1.18 -16.68
CA ALA A 212 -17.31 -2.39 -15.91
C ALA A 212 -15.85 -2.84 -16.08
N ILE A 213 -15.28 -2.73 -17.29
CA ILE A 213 -13.86 -3.02 -17.55
C ILE A 213 -12.95 -2.05 -16.79
N ILE A 214 -13.23 -0.74 -16.88
CA ILE A 214 -12.43 0.30 -16.21
C ILE A 214 -12.49 0.12 -14.68
N GLU A 215 -13.69 -0.11 -14.12
CA GLU A 215 -13.92 -0.35 -12.69
C GLU A 215 -13.23 -1.62 -12.21
N SER A 216 -13.31 -2.71 -12.99
CA SER A 216 -12.67 -3.99 -12.65
C SER A 216 -11.15 -3.88 -12.67
N GLY A 217 -10.58 -3.18 -13.65
CA GLY A 217 -9.13 -2.93 -13.75
C GLY A 217 -8.59 -2.21 -12.51
N LEU A 218 -9.28 -1.14 -12.08
CA LEU A 218 -8.90 -0.45 -10.84
C LEU A 218 -9.15 -1.33 -9.61
N GLY A 219 -10.28 -2.03 -9.53
CA GLY A 219 -10.60 -2.90 -8.40
C GLY A 219 -9.53 -3.95 -8.16
N ILE A 220 -9.01 -4.58 -9.22
CA ILE A 220 -7.89 -5.54 -9.14
C ILE A 220 -6.61 -4.85 -8.66
N TYR A 221 -6.28 -3.68 -9.23
CA TYR A 221 -5.08 -2.94 -8.87
C TYR A 221 -5.10 -2.48 -7.41
N LEU A 222 -6.22 -1.89 -6.96
CA LEU A 222 -6.41 -1.48 -5.58
C LEU A 222 -6.43 -2.67 -4.63
N SER A 223 -7.05 -3.80 -5.01
CA SER A 223 -6.98 -5.02 -4.19
C SER A 223 -5.54 -5.49 -3.98
N ARG A 224 -4.69 -5.40 -5.02
CA ARG A 224 -3.25 -5.70 -4.89
C ARG A 224 -2.54 -4.72 -3.97
N ILE A 225 -2.74 -3.41 -4.16
CA ILE A 225 -2.20 -2.37 -3.27
C ILE A 225 -2.63 -2.64 -1.83
N VAL A 226 -3.92 -2.85 -1.60
CA VAL A 226 -4.48 -3.13 -0.27
C VAL A 226 -3.86 -4.40 0.30
N ARG A 227 -3.75 -5.51 -0.43
CA ARG A 227 -3.09 -6.73 0.09
C ARG A 227 -1.60 -6.55 0.37
N THR A 228 -0.90 -5.76 -0.45
CA THR A 228 0.52 -5.47 -0.26
C THR A 228 0.77 -4.58 0.96
N PHE A 229 -0.11 -3.61 1.23
CA PHE A 229 0.04 -2.65 2.34
C PHE A 229 -0.78 -3.02 3.60
N PHE A 230 -1.74 -3.95 3.49
CA PHE A 230 -2.53 -4.56 4.57
C PHE A 230 -2.39 -6.08 4.50
N PRO A 231 -1.20 -6.63 4.82
CA PRO A 231 -1.10 -8.07 5.02
C PRO A 231 -2.11 -8.46 6.11
N GLU A 232 -2.96 -9.44 5.81
CA GLU A 232 -3.84 -10.03 6.82
C GLU A 232 -2.96 -10.51 7.97
N LYS A 233 -3.13 -9.90 9.14
CA LYS A 233 -2.45 -10.33 10.35
C LYS A 233 -3.03 -11.71 10.67
N ASN A 234 -2.32 -12.78 10.30
CA ASN A 234 -2.70 -14.15 10.63
C ASN A 234 -2.94 -14.21 12.15
N LYS A 235 -4.20 -14.26 12.54
CA LYS A 235 -4.62 -14.57 13.90
C LYS A 235 -4.44 -16.08 14.07
N ASN A 236 -3.22 -16.48 14.39
CA ASN A 236 -2.95 -17.77 15.02
C ASN A 236 -2.84 -17.53 16.52
#